data_AF-A0A161MZG8-F1
#
_entry.id   AF-A0A161MZG8-F1
#
_cell.length_a   1.000
_cell.length_b   1.000
_cell.length_c   1.000
_cell.angle_alpha   90.00
_cell.angle_beta   90.00
_cell.angle_gamma   90.00
#
_symmetry.space_group_name_H-M   'P 1'
#
loop_
_entity.id
_entity.type
_entity.pdbx_description
1 polymer ?
#
loop_
_entity_poly.entity_id
_entity_poly.type
_entity_poly.pdbx_seq_one_letter_code
_entity_poly.pdbx_strand_id
1 'polypeptide(L)'
;MHTDNLTAVLYKVNDLRLENRPIPEPENDEVLLKMGCVGICGSDVHYLKNGRISDFIVKQPMIMGHEASGTVVKVGSKVKNLNVGDRVAIEPGVSCRKCNYCKEGKYNLCPDMVFCATPPVHGNLSRYYTHAADFCFKLPDNVSLEEGALLEPLSVGVHACRRAGVS
;
A
#
# COMPACT_ATOMS: atom_id res chain seq x y z
N MET A 1 -22.85 -1.54 2.33
CA MET A 1 -21.43 -1.26 2.59
C MET A 1 -21.18 -1.41 4.08
N HIS A 2 -20.02 -1.92 4.49
CA HIS A 2 -19.65 -1.95 5.89
C HIS A 2 -19.46 -0.51 6.38
N THR A 3 -20.00 -0.18 7.55
CA THR A 3 -19.91 1.17 8.14
C THR A 3 -18.71 1.30 9.09
N ASP A 4 -17.95 0.23 9.25
CA ASP A 4 -16.82 0.05 10.14
C ASP A 4 -15.53 -0.28 9.35
N ASN A 5 -14.38 0.03 9.94
CA ASN A 5 -13.07 -0.21 9.34
C ASN A 5 -12.24 -1.19 10.18
N LEU A 6 -12.63 -2.46 10.17
CA LEU A 6 -11.85 -3.52 10.82
C LEU A 6 -10.45 -3.58 10.22
N THR A 7 -9.44 -3.54 11.08
CA THR A 7 -8.04 -3.31 10.72
C THR A 7 -7.14 -4.25 11.51
N ALA A 8 -6.13 -4.83 10.85
CA ALA A 8 -5.12 -5.66 11.48
C ALA A 8 -3.94 -4.81 11.97
N VAL A 9 -3.83 -4.63 13.29
CA VAL A 9 -2.85 -3.75 13.94
C VAL A 9 -1.86 -4.57 14.76
N LEU A 10 -0.58 -4.44 14.44
CA LEU A 10 0.52 -5.02 15.18
C LEU A 10 0.97 -4.06 16.29
N TYR A 11 0.78 -4.45 17.54
CA TYR A 11 1.18 -3.66 18.71
C TYR A 11 2.63 -3.91 19.13
N LYS A 12 3.04 -5.18 19.07
CA LYS A 12 4.39 -5.67 19.41
C LYS A 12 4.53 -7.11 18.89
N VAL A 13 5.70 -7.71 19.09
CA VAL A 13 5.98 -9.12 18.75
C VAL A 13 4.85 -10.05 19.20
N ASN A 14 4.31 -10.82 18.25
CA ASN A 14 3.20 -11.76 18.39
C ASN A 14 1.89 -11.16 18.98
N ASP A 15 1.70 -9.84 18.90
CA ASP A 15 0.49 -9.14 19.35
C ASP A 15 -0.17 -8.41 18.18
N LEU A 16 -0.79 -9.21 17.30
CA LEU A 16 -1.62 -8.74 16.18
C LEU A 16 -3.09 -8.77 16.60
N ARG A 17 -3.76 -7.63 16.50
CA ARG A 17 -5.16 -7.49 16.90
C ARG A 17 -6.00 -7.05 15.72
N LEU A 18 -7.23 -7.54 15.69
CA LEU A 18 -8.27 -7.02 14.81
C LEU A 18 -9.10 -6.02 15.60
N GLU A 19 -9.06 -4.77 15.19
CA GLU A 19 -9.79 -3.69 15.85
C GLU A 19 -10.39 -2.73 14.83
N ASN A 20 -11.46 -2.05 15.22
CA ASN A 20 -12.05 -1.02 14.38
C ASN A 20 -11.24 0.27 14.46
N ARG A 21 -10.96 0.86 13.29
CA ARG A 21 -10.40 2.20 13.14
C ARG A 21 -11.43 3.13 12.50
N PRO A 22 -11.21 4.46 12.53
CA PRO A 22 -11.99 5.37 11.71
C PRO A 22 -11.83 5.04 10.22
N ILE A 23 -12.86 5.33 9.43
CA ILE A 23 -12.72 5.37 7.97
C ILE A 23 -11.94 6.66 7.64
N PRO A 24 -10.79 6.58 6.96
CA PRO A 24 -10.01 7.76 6.61
C PRO A 24 -10.73 8.60 5.55
N GLU A 25 -10.46 9.89 5.55
CA GLU A 25 -10.93 10.82 4.51
C GLU A 25 -9.77 11.12 3.55
N PRO A 26 -9.96 11.00 2.22
CA PRO A 26 -8.88 11.24 1.27
C PRO A 26 -8.56 12.73 1.21
N GLU A 27 -7.25 13.03 1.18
CA GLU A 27 -6.76 14.37 0.83
C GLU A 27 -7.06 14.71 -0.64
N ASN A 28 -6.75 15.94 -1.05
CA ASN A 28 -7.11 16.46 -2.37
C ASN A 28 -6.61 15.60 -3.56
N ASP A 29 -5.44 14.98 -3.43
CA ASP A 29 -4.78 14.14 -4.43
C ASP A 29 -4.80 12.65 -4.10
N GLU A 30 -5.63 12.25 -3.13
CA GLU A 30 -5.80 10.86 -2.71
C GLU A 30 -7.14 10.26 -3.15
N VAL A 31 -7.21 8.95 -3.10
CA VAL A 31 -8.44 8.17 -3.22
C VAL A 31 -8.70 7.40 -1.95
N LEU A 32 -9.97 7.27 -1.56
CA LEU A 32 -10.40 6.31 -0.56
C LEU A 32 -10.74 5.00 -1.26
N LEU A 33 -10.12 3.92 -0.79
CA LEU A 33 -10.28 2.59 -1.32
C LEU A 33 -11.08 1.75 -0.34
N LYS A 34 -12.05 1.01 -0.85
CA LYS A 34 -12.56 -0.18 -0.19
C LYS A 34 -11.64 -1.33 -0.58
N MET A 35 -10.90 -1.86 0.39
CA MET A 35 -9.92 -2.91 0.16
C MET A 35 -10.59 -4.19 -0.32
N GLY A 36 -9.98 -4.83 -1.33
CA GLY A 36 -10.47 -6.04 -1.96
C GLY A 36 -9.64 -7.26 -1.55
N CYS A 37 -8.35 -7.22 -1.88
CA CYS A 37 -7.40 -8.28 -1.55
C CYS A 37 -6.10 -7.64 -1.03
N VAL A 38 -5.49 -8.30 -0.04
CA VAL A 38 -4.18 -7.93 0.51
C VAL A 38 -3.37 -9.23 0.67
N GLY A 39 -2.28 -9.36 -0.08
CA GLY A 39 -1.29 -10.41 0.05
C GLY A 39 -0.47 -10.26 1.34
N ILE A 40 0.14 -11.36 1.78
CA ILE A 40 0.99 -11.40 2.96
C ILE A 40 2.39 -11.81 2.50
N CYS A 41 3.37 -10.97 2.82
CA CYS A 41 4.76 -11.23 2.49
C CYS A 41 5.54 -11.78 3.69
N GLY A 42 6.77 -12.26 3.42
CA GLY A 42 7.73 -12.60 4.46
C GLY A 42 8.07 -11.43 5.39
N SER A 43 8.00 -10.19 4.90
CA SER A 43 8.20 -8.97 5.70
C SER A 43 7.11 -8.79 6.76
N ASP A 44 5.83 -8.99 6.43
CA ASP A 44 4.72 -8.91 7.40
C ASP A 44 4.90 -9.95 8.51
N VAL A 45 5.26 -11.18 8.13
CA VAL A 45 5.54 -12.27 9.08
C VAL A 45 6.76 -11.94 9.95
N HIS A 46 7.80 -11.33 9.37
CA HIS A 46 8.99 -10.94 10.11
C HIS A 46 8.69 -9.82 11.12
N TYR A 47 7.85 -8.83 10.78
CA TYR A 47 7.38 -7.85 11.75
C TYR A 47 6.53 -8.50 12.85
N LEU A 48 5.63 -9.42 12.51
CA LEU A 48 4.84 -10.16 13.51
C LEU A 48 5.74 -10.92 14.49
N LYS A 49 6.77 -11.60 14.00
CA LYS A 49 7.64 -12.46 14.82
C LYS A 49 8.74 -11.71 15.56
N ASN A 50 9.30 -10.68 14.95
CA ASN A 50 10.53 -10.04 15.42
C ASN A 50 10.34 -8.55 15.75
N GLY A 51 9.21 -7.94 15.39
CA GLY A 51 8.89 -6.53 15.69
C GLY A 51 9.75 -5.52 14.93
N ARG A 52 10.62 -5.99 14.03
CA ARG A 52 11.53 -5.17 13.23
C ARG A 52 12.01 -5.89 11.98
N ILE A 53 12.49 -5.13 11.00
CA ILE A 53 13.32 -5.60 9.88
C ILE A 53 14.47 -4.61 9.77
N SER A 54 15.71 -5.06 9.95
CA SER A 54 16.87 -4.15 10.05
C SER A 54 16.59 -3.02 11.07
N ASP A 55 16.86 -1.77 10.73
CA ASP A 55 16.64 -0.59 11.56
C ASP A 55 15.18 -0.10 11.62
N PHE A 56 14.27 -0.72 10.85
CA PHE A 56 12.85 -0.42 10.89
C PHE A 56 12.19 -1.17 12.04
N ILE A 57 11.93 -0.47 13.14
CA ILE A 57 11.42 -1.05 14.40
C ILE A 57 10.00 -0.56 14.65
N VAL A 58 9.07 -1.48 14.95
CA VAL A 58 7.70 -1.18 15.36
C VAL A 58 7.74 -0.59 16.77
N LYS A 59 7.83 0.74 16.86
CA LYS A 59 7.85 1.49 18.14
C LYS A 59 6.45 1.88 18.63
N GLN A 60 5.47 1.88 17.72
CA GLN A 60 4.07 2.21 17.96
C GLN A 60 3.18 1.23 17.17
N PRO A 61 1.90 1.05 17.55
CA PRO A 61 1.00 0.17 16.85
C PRO A 61 0.93 0.50 15.35
N MET A 62 1.13 -0.50 14.50
CA MET A 62 1.23 -0.33 13.05
C MET A 62 0.21 -1.21 12.34
N ILE A 63 -0.53 -0.65 11.38
CA ILE A 63 -1.37 -1.44 10.47
C ILE A 63 -0.47 -2.27 9.55
N MET A 64 -0.77 -3.55 9.36
CA MET A 64 0.01 -4.47 8.52
C MET A 64 -0.41 -4.41 7.04
N GLY A 65 0.32 -5.10 6.15
CA GLY A 65 -0.06 -5.30 4.74
C GLY A 65 0.38 -4.20 3.78
N HIS A 66 0.86 -4.62 2.60
CA HIS A 66 1.34 -3.72 1.54
C HIS A 66 1.12 -4.25 0.10
N GLU A 67 0.79 -5.52 -0.07
CA GLU A 67 0.55 -6.14 -1.39
C GLU A 67 -0.95 -6.11 -1.73
N ALA A 68 -1.49 -5.00 -2.25
CA ALA A 68 -2.93 -4.79 -2.17
C ALA A 68 -3.62 -4.25 -3.43
N SER A 69 -4.91 -4.52 -3.49
CA SER A 69 -5.85 -3.98 -4.48
C SER A 69 -7.19 -3.63 -3.83
N GLY A 70 -7.95 -2.76 -4.48
CA GLY A 70 -9.23 -2.30 -3.96
C GLY A 70 -10.11 -1.65 -5.02
N THR A 71 -11.24 -1.13 -4.56
CA THR A 71 -12.16 -0.34 -5.40
C THR A 71 -12.25 1.08 -4.85
N VAL A 72 -12.12 2.08 -5.72
CA VAL A 72 -12.26 3.49 -5.35
C VAL A 72 -13.68 3.77 -4.91
N VAL A 73 -13.86 4.32 -3.70
CA VAL A 73 -15.18 4.69 -3.14
C VAL A 73 -15.33 6.20 -2.91
N LYS A 74 -14.23 6.94 -2.86
CA LYS A 74 -14.21 8.41 -2.83
C LYS A 74 -12.92 8.92 -3.47
N VAL A 75 -12.96 10.10 -4.08
CA VAL A 75 -11.79 10.75 -4.68
C VAL A 75 -11.61 12.15 -4.10
N GLY A 76 -10.35 12.57 -3.95
CA GLY A 76 -9.99 13.93 -3.61
C GLY A 76 -10.31 14.92 -4.74
N SER A 77 -10.42 16.20 -4.40
CA SER A 77 -10.87 17.26 -5.32
C SER A 77 -9.96 17.49 -6.53
N LYS A 78 -8.70 17.06 -6.47
CA LYS A 78 -7.68 17.21 -7.54
C LYS A 78 -7.43 15.93 -8.32
N VAL A 79 -8.05 14.81 -7.94
CA VAL A 79 -7.91 13.53 -8.65
C VAL A 79 -8.65 13.61 -9.99
N LYS A 80 -7.95 13.25 -11.08
CA LYS A 80 -8.50 13.29 -12.45
C LYS A 80 -8.35 11.96 -13.21
N ASN A 81 -7.49 11.07 -12.73
CA ASN A 81 -7.13 9.81 -13.38
C ASN A 81 -7.95 8.60 -12.91
N LEU A 82 -8.72 8.75 -11.83
CA LEU A 82 -9.54 7.69 -11.23
C LEU A 82 -10.93 8.21 -10.87
N ASN A 83 -11.92 7.33 -10.93
CA ASN A 83 -13.30 7.60 -10.58
C ASN A 83 -13.80 6.58 -9.54
N VAL A 84 -14.85 6.96 -8.81
CA VAL A 84 -15.56 6.02 -7.92
C VAL A 84 -16.05 4.81 -8.74
N GLY A 85 -15.78 3.61 -8.22
CA GLY A 85 -16.06 2.33 -8.87
C GLY A 85 -14.87 1.72 -9.62
N ASP A 86 -13.81 2.48 -9.87
CA ASP A 86 -12.61 1.93 -10.49
C ASP A 86 -11.94 0.90 -9.57
N ARG A 87 -11.63 -0.28 -10.14
CA ARG A 87 -10.79 -1.29 -9.49
C ARG A 87 -9.33 -0.92 -9.71
N VAL A 88 -8.52 -0.94 -8.66
CA VAL A 88 -7.12 -0.51 -8.71
C VAL A 88 -6.20 -1.49 -8.01
N ALA A 89 -4.99 -1.64 -8.55
CA ALA A 89 -3.84 -2.10 -7.79
C ALA A 89 -3.15 -0.91 -7.13
N ILE A 90 -2.52 -1.14 -5.98
CA ILE A 90 -1.88 -0.11 -5.16
C ILE A 90 -0.38 -0.35 -5.17
N GLU A 91 0.40 0.63 -5.64
CA GLU A 91 1.84 0.64 -5.45
C GLU A 91 2.15 1.23 -4.06
N PRO A 92 2.67 0.46 -3.10
CA PRO A 92 2.67 0.84 -1.68
C PRO A 92 3.65 1.97 -1.30
N GLY A 93 4.57 2.34 -2.20
CA GLY A 93 5.67 3.27 -1.93
C GLY A 93 5.48 4.64 -2.56
N VAL A 94 5.03 5.61 -1.77
CA VAL A 94 4.85 6.99 -2.21
C VAL A 94 6.12 7.79 -1.96
N SER A 95 6.74 8.27 -3.04
CA SER A 95 7.95 9.10 -2.98
C SER A 95 7.66 10.59 -2.74
N CYS A 96 8.68 11.38 -2.41
CA CYS A 96 8.54 12.83 -2.25
C CYS A 96 8.39 13.61 -3.57
N ARG A 97 8.54 12.95 -4.73
CA ARG A 97 8.40 13.50 -6.10
C ARG A 97 9.39 14.61 -6.48
N LYS A 98 10.25 15.08 -5.57
CA LYS A 98 11.07 16.30 -5.77
C LYS A 98 12.59 16.10 -5.66
N CYS A 99 13.07 15.02 -5.05
CA CYS A 99 14.51 14.76 -4.90
C CYS A 99 15.16 14.31 -6.22
N ASN A 100 16.49 14.24 -6.23
CA ASN A 100 17.24 13.85 -7.44
C ASN A 100 16.85 12.46 -7.93
N TYR A 101 16.72 11.49 -7.03
CA TYR A 101 16.27 10.13 -7.39
C TYR A 101 14.88 10.14 -8.06
N CYS A 102 13.94 10.93 -7.55
CA CYS A 102 12.62 11.04 -8.17
C CYS A 102 12.70 11.66 -9.57
N LYS A 103 13.46 12.74 -9.73
CA LYS A 103 13.63 13.44 -11.01
C LYS A 103 14.39 12.61 -12.06
N GLU A 104 15.27 11.71 -11.62
CA GLU A 104 15.98 10.75 -12.47
C GLU A 104 15.15 9.50 -12.81
N GLY A 105 13.90 9.40 -12.33
CA GLY A 105 13.05 8.21 -12.55
C GLY A 105 13.38 7.01 -11.67
N LYS A 106 14.17 7.21 -10.60
CA LYS A 106 14.55 6.18 -9.61
C LYS A 106 13.88 6.44 -8.27
N TYR A 107 12.60 6.78 -8.27
CA TYR A 107 11.86 7.22 -7.08
C TYR A 107 11.85 6.17 -5.96
N ASN A 108 12.06 4.89 -6.27
CA ASN A 108 12.22 3.81 -5.28
C ASN A 108 13.43 4.03 -4.34
N LEU A 109 14.38 4.89 -4.71
CA LEU A 109 15.53 5.29 -3.90
C LEU A 109 15.31 6.61 -3.13
N CYS A 110 14.07 7.12 -3.12
CA CYS A 110 13.75 8.35 -2.40
C CYS A 110 14.06 8.18 -0.90
N PRO A 111 14.83 9.10 -0.27
CA PRO A 111 15.12 9.03 1.16
C PRO A 111 13.89 9.33 2.03
N ASP A 112 12.90 10.03 1.47
CA ASP A 112 11.65 10.39 2.11
C ASP A 112 10.50 9.44 1.70
N MET A 113 10.83 8.20 1.33
CA MET A 113 9.85 7.20 0.92
C MET A 113 8.86 6.89 2.05
N VAL A 114 7.56 6.95 1.75
CA VAL A 114 6.49 6.47 2.62
C VAL A 114 6.00 5.15 2.06
N PHE A 115 6.35 4.04 2.72
CA PHE A 115 6.06 2.68 2.24
C PHE A 115 5.13 1.95 3.20
N CYS A 116 4.02 1.42 2.68
CA CYS A 116 3.02 0.70 3.48
C CYS A 116 3.66 -0.40 4.35
N ALA A 117 3.25 -0.49 5.62
CA ALA A 117 3.74 -1.46 6.60
C ALA A 117 5.26 -1.44 6.86
N THR A 118 5.94 -0.31 6.59
CA THR A 118 7.31 -0.06 7.05
C THR A 118 7.29 0.99 8.17
N PRO A 119 7.63 0.65 9.42
CA PRO A 119 7.54 1.58 10.55
C PRO A 119 8.26 2.91 10.29
N PRO A 120 7.61 4.06 10.58
CA PRO A 120 6.35 4.21 11.32
C PRO A 120 5.07 4.20 10.45
N VAL A 121 5.18 3.90 9.15
CA VAL A 121 4.09 4.03 8.18
C VAL A 121 3.09 2.88 8.30
N HIS A 122 1.80 3.21 8.31
CA HIS A 122 0.73 2.22 8.31
C HIS A 122 0.60 1.49 6.97
N GLY A 123 0.30 0.20 7.04
CA GLY A 123 -0.13 -0.63 5.92
C GLY A 123 -1.61 -0.49 5.60
N ASN A 124 -2.09 -1.40 4.75
CA ASN A 124 -3.42 -1.35 4.15
C ASN A 124 -4.27 -2.62 4.41
N LEU A 125 -3.91 -3.46 5.37
CA LEU A 125 -4.72 -4.59 5.85
C LEU A 125 -5.88 -4.10 6.73
N SER A 126 -6.81 -3.40 6.09
CA SER A 126 -8.03 -2.80 6.66
C SER A 126 -9.20 -2.95 5.67
N ARG A 127 -10.42 -2.52 6.06
CA ARG A 127 -11.54 -2.45 5.11
C ARG A 127 -11.47 -1.22 4.20
N TYR A 128 -10.95 -0.12 4.73
CA TYR A 128 -10.83 1.17 4.07
C TYR A 128 -9.45 1.79 4.30
N TYR A 129 -8.87 2.33 3.23
CA TYR A 129 -7.53 2.92 3.21
C TYR A 129 -7.47 4.08 2.21
N THR A 130 -6.76 5.15 2.53
CA THR A 130 -6.49 6.25 1.59
C THR A 130 -5.09 6.12 1.00
N HIS A 131 -4.95 6.45 -0.28
CA HIS A 131 -3.65 6.43 -0.94
C HIS A 131 -3.56 7.46 -2.05
N ALA A 132 -2.33 7.84 -2.39
CA ALA A 132 -2.06 8.79 -3.47
C ALA A 132 -2.61 8.25 -4.81
N ALA A 133 -3.38 9.08 -5.51
CA ALA A 133 -4.08 8.65 -6.72
C ALA A 133 -3.14 8.30 -7.88
N ASP A 134 -1.93 8.87 -7.91
CA ASP A 134 -0.89 8.57 -8.90
C ASP A 134 -0.16 7.24 -8.64
N PHE A 135 -0.34 6.64 -7.45
CA PHE A 135 0.16 5.31 -7.07
C PHE A 135 -0.97 4.26 -7.03
N CYS A 136 -2.14 4.59 -7.57
CA CYS A 136 -3.27 3.67 -7.74
C CYS A 136 -3.53 3.47 -9.23
N PHE A 137 -3.41 2.23 -9.70
CA PHE A 137 -3.46 1.90 -11.13
C PHE A 137 -4.73 1.14 -11.46
N LYS A 138 -5.56 1.71 -12.35
CA LYS A 138 -6.80 1.08 -12.78
C LYS A 138 -6.53 -0.28 -13.43
N LEU A 139 -7.21 -1.31 -12.92
CA LEU A 139 -7.16 -2.66 -13.44
C LEU A 139 -8.08 -2.79 -14.68
N PRO A 140 -7.63 -3.43 -15.76
CA PRO A 140 -8.49 -3.85 -16.86
C PRO A 140 -9.63 -4.76 -16.37
N ASP A 141 -10.73 -4.84 -17.14
CA ASP A 141 -11.91 -5.60 -16.75
C ASP A 141 -11.62 -7.11 -16.54
N ASN A 142 -10.67 -7.65 -17.30
CA ASN A 142 -10.24 -9.04 -17.23
C ASN A 142 -9.17 -9.32 -16.18
N VAL A 143 -8.74 -8.34 -15.38
CA VAL A 143 -7.79 -8.53 -14.28
C VAL A 143 -8.55 -8.44 -12.95
N SER A 144 -8.50 -9.50 -12.17
CA SER A 144 -9.14 -9.61 -10.86
C SER A 144 -8.42 -8.76 -9.80
N LEU A 145 -9.09 -8.54 -8.66
CA LEU A 145 -8.46 -7.88 -7.52
C LEU A 145 -7.33 -8.73 -6.92
N GLU A 146 -7.44 -10.05 -6.93
CA GLU A 146 -6.35 -10.93 -6.48
C GLU A 146 -5.10 -10.79 -7.36
N GLU A 147 -5.27 -10.81 -8.69
CA GLU A 147 -4.18 -10.52 -9.63
C GLU A 147 -3.61 -9.11 -9.43
N GLY A 148 -4.47 -8.13 -9.15
CA GLY A 148 -4.06 -6.77 -8.81
C GLY A 148 -3.18 -6.68 -7.56
N ALA A 149 -3.49 -7.46 -6.51
CA ALA A 149 -2.68 -7.51 -5.29
C ALA A 149 -1.32 -8.18 -5.56
N LEU A 150 -1.29 -9.21 -6.42
CA LEU A 150 -0.07 -9.89 -6.85
C LEU A 150 0.84 -9.04 -7.76
N LEU A 151 0.39 -7.87 -8.23
CA LEU A 151 1.25 -6.95 -8.98
C LEU A 151 2.39 -6.39 -8.13
N GLU A 152 2.24 -6.30 -6.80
CA GLU A 152 3.33 -5.89 -5.90
C GLU A 152 4.51 -6.88 -5.98
N PRO A 153 4.34 -8.18 -5.64
CA PRO A 153 5.46 -9.12 -5.69
C PRO A 153 5.94 -9.39 -7.13
N LEU A 154 5.03 -9.35 -8.12
CA LEU A 154 5.43 -9.43 -9.53
C LEU A 154 6.35 -8.27 -9.93
N SER A 155 6.09 -7.05 -9.44
CA SER A 155 6.90 -5.88 -9.74
C SER A 155 8.32 -5.99 -9.20
N VAL A 156 8.54 -6.69 -8.08
CA VAL A 156 9.88 -7.04 -7.59
C VAL A 156 10.62 -7.89 -8.62
N GLY A 157 9.97 -8.93 -9.16
CA GLY A 157 10.53 -9.78 -10.21
C GLY A 157 10.84 -9.02 -11.51
N VAL A 158 9.89 -8.19 -11.97
CA VAL A 158 10.07 -7.33 -13.15
C VAL A 158 11.25 -6.38 -12.97
N HIS A 159 11.36 -5.73 -11.80
CA HIS A 159 12.47 -4.84 -11.48
C HIS A 159 13.81 -5.58 -11.50
N ALA A 160 13.89 -6.77 -10.90
CA ALA A 160 15.09 -7.60 -10.90
C ALA A 160 15.52 -7.99 -12.33
N CYS A 161 14.59 -8.49 -13.15
CA CYS A 161 14.84 -8.83 -14.55
C CYS A 161 15.35 -7.63 -15.36
N ARG A 162 14.70 -6.46 -15.25
CA ARG A 162 15.11 -5.24 -15.93
C ARG A 162 16.52 -4.79 -15.52
N ARG A 163 16.85 -4.88 -14.23
CA ARG A 163 18.21 -4.55 -13.73
C ARG A 163 19.28 -5.52 -14.22
N ALA A 164 18.91 -6.77 -14.47
CA ALA A 164 19.80 -7.79 -15.00
C ALA A 164 19.88 -7.80 -16.55
N GLY A 165 19.08 -6.97 -17.24
CA GLY A 165 19.04 -6.93 -18.70
C GLY A 165 18.33 -8.13 -19.34
N VAL A 166 17.41 -8.78 -18.60
CA VAL A 166 16.57 -9.86 -19.16
C VAL A 166 15.52 -9.23 -20.05
N SER A 167 15.51 -9.65 -21.33
CA SER A 167 14.59 -9.19 -22.37
C SER A 167 13.53 -10.23 -22.68
#